data_AF-A0A367M4X2-F1
#
_entry.id   AF-A0A367M4X2-F1
#
_cell.length_a   1.000
_cell.length_b   1.000
_cell.length_c   1.000
_cell.angle_alpha   90.00
_cell.angle_beta   90.00
_cell.angle_gamma   90.00
#
_symmetry.space_group_name_H-M   'P 1'
#
loop_
_entity.id
_entity.type
_entity.pdbx_description
1 polymer ?
#
loop_
_entity_poly.entity_id
_entity_poly.type
_entity_poly.pdbx_seq_one_letter_code
_entity_poly.pdbx_strand_id
1 'polypeptide(L)'
;MNDRVRSRTIVSAQSITLPKGGDVHLVPPPPKPCVTIVVHGVNDLAGCYERIERGLCQGLNERLDMPPTLPGGQANPGYLTPAGYSLPADDEGKAENPDVVYYRRKFASGAGGAAVRSVVVPFYWGFREEEQYINKTAAHGEWLDRNGNRLDKSGTKEGGQFVNATTNLPDMWGQGFNGKLFGFISLDWFGGTMT
;
A
#
# COMPACT_ATOMS: atom_id res chain seq x y z
N MET A 1 -18.18 -38.80 9.77
CA MET A 1 -17.62 -39.06 8.43
C MET A 1 -16.64 -37.94 8.15
N ASN A 2 -15.34 -38.25 8.10
CA ASN A 2 -14.27 -37.25 8.00
C ASN A 2 -14.28 -36.61 6.60
N ASP A 3 -14.38 -35.28 6.57
CA ASP A 3 -14.06 -34.48 5.40
C ASP A 3 -12.61 -34.78 5.00
N ARG A 4 -12.47 -35.58 3.94
CA ARG A 4 -11.19 -35.88 3.33
C ARG A 4 -10.51 -34.56 2.98
N VAL A 5 -9.28 -34.41 3.47
CA VAL A 5 -8.32 -33.39 3.04
C VAL A 5 -8.27 -33.39 1.51
N ARG A 6 -9.06 -32.52 0.88
CA ARG A 6 -8.97 -32.31 -0.57
C ARG A 6 -7.66 -31.58 -0.81
N SER A 7 -6.70 -32.26 -1.42
CA SER A 7 -5.51 -31.65 -1.99
C SER A 7 -5.96 -30.52 -2.91
N ARG A 8 -5.74 -29.26 -2.48
CA ARG A 8 -6.00 -28.08 -3.31
C ARG A 8 -4.88 -28.01 -4.33
N THR A 9 -5.21 -28.07 -5.62
CA THR A 9 -4.26 -27.74 -6.69
C THR A 9 -3.78 -26.31 -6.48
N ILE A 10 -2.51 -26.14 -6.13
CA ILE A 10 -1.90 -24.83 -5.84
C ILE A 10 -1.38 -24.18 -7.14
N VAL A 11 -1.04 -25.00 -8.15
CA VAL A 11 -0.67 -24.54 -9.49
C VAL A 11 -1.02 -25.60 -10.55
N SER A 12 -1.35 -25.17 -11.77
CA SER A 12 -1.48 -26.03 -12.95
C SER A 12 -0.78 -25.39 -14.14
N ALA A 13 -0.11 -26.18 -14.96
CA ALA A 13 0.58 -25.72 -16.18
C ALA A 13 0.20 -26.61 -17.37
N GLN A 14 0.22 -26.04 -18.57
CA GLN A 14 -0.01 -26.74 -19.83
C GLN A 14 1.17 -26.46 -20.76
N SER A 15 1.57 -27.46 -21.54
CA SER A 15 2.60 -27.33 -22.57
C SER A 15 2.20 -28.12 -23.81
N ILE A 16 2.61 -27.63 -24.98
CA ILE A 16 2.38 -28.29 -26.26
C ILE A 16 3.62 -29.09 -26.61
N THR A 17 3.46 -30.40 -26.78
CA THR A 17 4.50 -31.28 -27.32
C THR A 17 4.27 -31.50 -28.81
N LEU A 18 5.35 -31.56 -29.60
CA LEU A 18 5.27 -32.06 -30.97
C LEU A 18 4.81 -33.53 -30.97
N PRO A 19 4.22 -34.06 -32.07
CA PRO A 19 3.98 -35.50 -32.20
C PRO A 19 5.32 -36.26 -32.10
N LYS A 20 5.43 -37.23 -31.17
CA LYS A 20 6.69 -37.88 -30.72
C LYS A 20 7.66 -36.98 -29.92
N GLY A 21 7.24 -35.80 -29.49
CA GLY A 21 8.02 -34.94 -28.60
C GLY A 21 8.23 -35.63 -27.25
N GLY A 22 9.48 -35.65 -26.79
CA GLY A 22 9.86 -36.20 -25.48
C GLY A 22 9.40 -35.32 -24.31
N ASP A 23 9.94 -35.60 -23.13
CA ASP A 23 9.59 -34.88 -21.90
C ASP A 23 9.87 -33.37 -22.00
N VAL A 24 8.94 -32.56 -21.49
CA VAL A 24 9.11 -31.11 -21.37
C VAL A 24 9.52 -30.78 -19.94
N HIS A 25 10.64 -30.08 -19.79
CA HIS A 25 11.03 -29.53 -18.51
C HIS A 25 10.16 -28.32 -18.17
N LEU A 26 9.32 -28.44 -17.14
CA LEU A 26 8.52 -27.35 -16.62
C LEU A 26 9.18 -26.79 -15.37
N VAL A 27 9.41 -25.47 -15.36
CA VAL A 27 9.85 -24.75 -14.16
C VAL A 27 8.60 -24.24 -13.44
N PRO A 28 8.21 -24.83 -12.29
CA PRO A 28 7.06 -24.31 -11.54
C PRO A 28 7.40 -22.93 -10.94
N PRO A 29 6.41 -22.02 -10.81
CA PRO A 29 6.61 -20.80 -10.06
C PRO A 29 7.05 -21.13 -8.61
N PRO A 30 8.23 -20.68 -8.15
CA PRO A 30 8.65 -20.90 -6.78
C PRO A 30 7.69 -20.21 -5.79
N PRO A 31 7.69 -20.60 -4.51
CA PRO A 31 7.06 -19.80 -3.47
C PRO A 31 7.59 -18.36 -3.47
N LYS A 32 6.77 -17.40 -3.03
CA LYS A 32 7.27 -16.05 -2.79
C LYS A 32 8.25 -16.08 -1.61
N PRO A 33 9.34 -15.29 -1.65
CA PRO A 33 10.37 -15.31 -0.61
C PRO A 33 9.86 -14.79 0.73
N CYS A 34 8.85 -13.91 0.71
CA CYS A 34 8.23 -13.35 1.89
C CYS A 34 6.82 -12.82 1.60
N VAL A 35 6.16 -12.35 2.66
CA VAL A 35 5.03 -11.43 2.63
C VAL A 35 5.47 -10.15 3.31
N THR A 36 5.32 -9.02 2.63
CA THR A 36 5.67 -7.69 3.15
C THR A 36 4.40 -6.88 3.33
N ILE A 37 4.09 -6.49 4.56
CA ILE A 37 2.98 -5.59 4.86
C ILE A 37 3.54 -4.17 4.90
N VAL A 38 3.04 -3.30 4.02
CA VAL A 38 3.43 -1.89 4.01
C VAL A 38 2.35 -1.09 4.74
N VAL A 39 2.76 -0.41 5.80
CA VAL A 39 1.89 0.44 6.63
C VAL A 39 2.35 1.88 6.52
N HIS A 40 1.44 2.76 6.17
CA HIS A 40 1.65 4.20 6.11
C HIS A 40 1.07 4.86 7.36
N GLY A 41 1.90 5.65 8.06
CA GLY A 41 1.55 6.22 9.37
C GLY A 41 1.16 7.70 9.35
N VAL A 42 1.13 8.38 8.19
CA VAL A 42 0.75 9.81 8.13
C VAL A 42 -0.58 10.02 7.42
N ASN A 43 -1.22 11.15 7.70
CA ASN A 43 -2.57 11.50 7.23
C ASN A 43 -2.57 11.97 5.77
N ASP A 44 -2.20 11.07 4.88
CA ASP A 44 -2.36 11.20 3.42
C ASP A 44 -2.80 9.88 2.80
N LEU A 45 -2.95 9.86 1.48
CA LEU A 45 -3.49 8.73 0.71
C LEU A 45 -2.50 7.58 0.47
N ALA A 46 -1.39 7.52 1.21
CA ALA A 46 -0.31 6.55 1.03
C ALA A 46 0.28 6.58 -0.40
N GLY A 47 0.54 7.79 -0.91
CA GLY A 47 0.98 8.01 -2.29
C GLY A 47 2.35 7.41 -2.65
N CYS A 48 3.05 6.86 -1.66
CA CYS A 48 4.34 6.19 -1.80
C CYS A 48 4.25 4.68 -2.09
N TYR A 49 3.07 4.04 -1.92
CA TYR A 49 2.95 2.58 -2.00
C TYR A 49 3.36 2.00 -3.36
N GLU A 50 3.02 2.65 -4.47
CA GLU A 50 3.44 2.22 -5.81
C GLU A 50 4.97 2.09 -5.90
N ARG A 51 5.68 3.14 -5.46
CA ARG A 51 7.14 3.20 -5.55
C ARG A 51 7.78 2.17 -4.63
N ILE A 52 7.22 1.99 -3.43
CA ILE A 52 7.69 0.99 -2.46
C ILE A 52 7.50 -0.42 -3.01
N GLU A 53 6.33 -0.76 -3.52
CA GLU A 53 6.05 -2.09 -4.09
C GLU A 53 6.93 -2.38 -5.31
N ARG A 54 7.10 -1.40 -6.20
CA ARG A 54 7.99 -1.51 -7.36
C ARG A 54 9.44 -1.73 -6.94
N GLY A 55 9.94 -0.92 -6.00
CA GLY A 55 11.32 -1.04 -5.49
C GLY A 55 11.57 -2.36 -4.76
N LEU A 56 10.62 -2.83 -3.95
CA LEU A 56 10.74 -4.12 -3.25
C LEU A 56 10.77 -5.30 -4.21
N CYS A 57 9.86 -5.34 -5.20
CA CYS A 57 9.89 -6.39 -6.22
C CYS A 57 11.20 -6.38 -7.00
N GLN A 58 11.67 -5.20 -7.43
CA GLN A 58 12.93 -5.06 -8.14
C GLN A 58 14.12 -5.54 -7.29
N GLY A 59 14.29 -4.99 -6.09
CA GLY A 59 15.43 -5.33 -5.23
C GLY A 59 15.44 -6.79 -4.78
N LEU A 60 14.28 -7.41 -4.58
CA LEU A 60 14.19 -8.86 -4.30
C LEU A 60 14.54 -9.70 -5.53
N ASN A 61 14.12 -9.32 -6.73
CA ASN A 61 14.54 -10.01 -7.94
C ASN A 61 16.06 -9.94 -8.13
N GLU A 62 16.66 -8.76 -7.91
CA GLU A 62 18.12 -8.57 -7.98
C GLU A 62 18.84 -9.40 -6.91
N ARG A 63 18.40 -9.35 -5.65
CA ARG A 63 19.07 -10.04 -4.54
C ARG A 63 18.96 -11.57 -4.60
N LEU A 64 17.93 -12.10 -5.22
CA LEU A 64 17.68 -13.54 -5.36
C LEU A 64 18.14 -14.10 -6.71
N ASP A 65 18.92 -13.32 -7.48
CA ASP A 65 19.40 -13.70 -8.82
C ASP A 65 18.26 -14.21 -9.71
N MET A 66 17.13 -13.49 -9.69
CA MET A 66 15.91 -13.87 -10.38
C MET A 66 15.75 -13.01 -11.64
N PRO A 67 16.36 -13.42 -12.78
CA PRO A 67 16.26 -12.67 -14.02
C PRO A 67 14.83 -12.73 -14.57
N PRO A 68 14.37 -11.73 -15.33
CA PRO A 68 13.06 -11.76 -15.97
C PRO A 68 12.94 -12.88 -17.01
N THR A 69 14.07 -13.31 -17.58
CA THR A 69 14.16 -14.34 -18.61
C THR A 69 15.18 -15.40 -18.21
N LEU A 70 14.81 -16.67 -18.31
CA LEU A 70 15.69 -17.81 -18.04
C LEU A 70 16.63 -18.09 -19.23
N PRO A 71 17.73 -18.83 -19.02
CA PRO A 71 18.53 -19.39 -20.10
C PRO A 71 17.62 -20.18 -21.07
N GLY A 72 17.59 -19.79 -22.35
CA GLY A 72 16.65 -20.34 -23.35
C GLY A 72 15.51 -19.41 -23.73
N GLY A 73 15.44 -18.19 -23.18
CA GLY A 73 14.55 -17.14 -23.66
C GLY A 73 13.13 -17.16 -23.09
N GLN A 74 12.83 -18.12 -22.21
CA GLN A 74 11.53 -18.21 -21.55
C GLN A 74 11.40 -17.21 -20.40
N ALA A 75 10.21 -16.66 -20.20
CA ALA A 75 9.93 -15.81 -19.04
C ALA A 75 10.12 -16.60 -17.74
N ASN A 76 10.75 -15.98 -16.75
CA ASN A 76 10.97 -16.61 -15.45
C ASN A 76 9.68 -16.59 -14.62
N PRO A 77 9.07 -17.74 -14.31
CA PRO A 77 7.82 -17.81 -13.55
C PRO A 77 7.97 -17.34 -12.09
N GLY A 78 9.20 -17.24 -11.59
CA GLY A 78 9.50 -16.70 -10.26
C GLY A 78 9.47 -15.18 -10.20
N TYR A 79 9.74 -14.50 -11.31
CA TYR A 79 10.02 -13.06 -11.36
C TYR A 79 8.90 -12.25 -10.70
N LEU A 80 9.26 -11.46 -9.69
CA LEU A 80 8.31 -10.65 -8.95
C LEU A 80 7.91 -9.43 -9.78
N THR A 81 6.60 -9.22 -9.92
CA THR A 81 6.03 -8.10 -10.66
C THR A 81 5.12 -7.28 -9.73
N PRO A 82 5.34 -5.95 -9.63
CA PRO A 82 4.53 -5.09 -8.78
C PRO A 82 3.10 -4.94 -9.33
N ALA A 83 2.14 -4.69 -8.44
CA ALA A 83 0.81 -4.27 -8.85
C ALA A 83 0.79 -2.85 -9.41
N GLY A 84 -0.22 -2.57 -10.24
CA GLY A 84 -0.57 -1.21 -10.62
C GLY A 84 -1.34 -0.51 -9.50
N TYR A 85 -1.33 0.81 -9.55
CA TYR A 85 -2.07 1.69 -8.66
C TYR A 85 -2.91 2.66 -9.49
N SER A 86 -4.03 3.14 -8.96
CA SER A 86 -4.76 4.28 -9.51
C SER A 86 -4.01 5.56 -9.19
N LEU A 87 -3.63 6.32 -10.20
CA LEU A 87 -2.87 7.56 -10.01
C LEU A 87 -3.65 8.75 -10.58
N PRO A 88 -3.49 9.98 -10.05
CA PRO A 88 -4.11 11.17 -10.65
C PRO A 88 -3.73 11.40 -12.11
N ALA A 89 -2.57 10.89 -12.54
CA ALA A 89 -2.15 10.95 -13.93
C ALA A 89 -2.98 10.04 -14.87
N ASP A 90 -3.71 9.05 -14.33
CA ASP A 90 -4.53 8.12 -15.13
C ASP A 90 -5.78 8.82 -15.73
N ASP A 91 -6.27 9.88 -15.09
CA ASP A 91 -7.51 10.58 -15.47
C ASP A 91 -7.41 12.11 -15.35
N GLU A 92 -6.19 12.66 -15.28
CA GLU A 92 -5.93 14.10 -15.10
C GLU A 92 -6.55 14.70 -13.82
N GLY A 93 -6.70 13.92 -12.76
CA GLY A 93 -7.23 14.44 -11.49
C GLY A 93 -8.75 14.60 -11.45
N LYS A 94 -9.48 13.97 -12.39
CA LYS A 94 -10.93 14.15 -12.58
C LYS A 94 -11.80 13.29 -11.65
N ALA A 95 -11.22 12.49 -10.77
CA ALA A 95 -11.99 11.66 -9.85
C ALA A 95 -12.88 12.51 -8.92
N GLU A 96 -14.16 12.17 -8.84
CA GLU A 96 -15.14 12.83 -7.96
C GLU A 96 -14.74 12.72 -6.48
N ASN A 97 -14.16 11.57 -6.09
CA ASN A 97 -13.62 11.34 -4.76
C ASN A 97 -12.16 10.85 -4.83
N PRO A 98 -11.19 11.78 -4.89
CA PRO A 98 -9.77 11.47 -4.97
C PRO A 98 -9.26 10.56 -3.86
N ASP A 99 -9.81 10.68 -2.66
CA ASP A 99 -9.33 9.95 -1.47
C ASP A 99 -9.66 8.44 -1.55
N VAL A 100 -10.77 8.09 -2.21
CA VAL A 100 -11.17 6.70 -2.43
C VAL A 100 -10.57 6.13 -3.71
N VAL A 101 -10.37 6.98 -4.72
CA VAL A 101 -9.92 6.53 -6.03
C VAL A 101 -8.41 6.44 -6.11
N TYR A 102 -7.65 7.46 -5.75
CA TYR A 102 -6.21 7.51 -6.01
C TYR A 102 -5.39 6.77 -4.96
N TYR A 103 -4.20 6.35 -5.40
CA TYR A 103 -3.20 5.59 -4.66
C TYR A 103 -3.72 4.25 -4.13
N ARG A 104 -4.78 3.71 -4.74
CA ARG A 104 -5.33 2.40 -4.42
C ARG A 104 -4.75 1.33 -5.34
N ARG A 105 -4.33 0.21 -4.75
CA ARG A 105 -3.76 -0.92 -5.47
C ARG A 105 -4.82 -1.60 -6.35
N LYS A 106 -4.48 -1.86 -7.61
CA LYS A 106 -5.32 -2.58 -8.57
C LYS A 106 -5.09 -4.10 -8.40
N PHE A 107 -6.17 -4.88 -8.20
CA PHE A 107 -6.06 -6.30 -7.80
C PHE A 107 -5.66 -7.29 -8.91
N ALA A 108 -5.79 -6.92 -10.19
CA ALA A 108 -5.58 -7.84 -11.31
C ALA A 108 -4.71 -7.27 -12.46
N SER A 109 -4.23 -6.04 -12.33
CA SER A 109 -3.43 -5.36 -13.36
C SER A 109 -2.10 -4.95 -12.77
N GLY A 110 -1.03 -5.63 -13.19
CA GLY A 110 0.33 -5.23 -12.90
C GLY A 110 0.69 -3.97 -13.66
N ALA A 111 1.79 -3.34 -13.27
CA ALA A 111 2.35 -2.23 -14.03
C ALA A 111 2.54 -2.68 -15.50
N GLY A 112 1.96 -1.94 -16.46
CA GLY A 112 2.02 -2.27 -17.89
C GLY A 112 1.15 -3.45 -18.36
N GLY A 113 0.15 -3.90 -17.57
CA GLY A 113 -0.79 -4.95 -17.99
C GLY A 113 -0.31 -6.38 -17.75
N ALA A 114 0.83 -6.57 -17.09
CA ALA A 114 1.36 -7.89 -16.72
C ALA A 114 0.57 -8.53 -15.56
N ALA A 115 0.65 -9.86 -15.45
CA ALA A 115 0.16 -10.56 -14.27
C ALA A 115 0.93 -10.12 -13.01
N VAL A 116 0.21 -9.81 -11.94
CA VAL A 116 0.78 -9.37 -10.67
C VAL A 116 1.38 -10.54 -9.90
N ARG A 117 2.64 -10.43 -9.49
CA ARG A 117 3.35 -11.37 -8.63
C ARG A 117 4.17 -10.61 -7.61
N SER A 118 3.48 -9.91 -6.73
CA SER A 118 4.09 -9.10 -5.69
C SER A 118 4.13 -9.82 -4.35
N VAL A 119 5.11 -9.44 -3.51
CA VAL A 119 5.20 -9.82 -2.10
C VAL A 119 4.48 -8.81 -1.18
N VAL A 120 4.04 -7.68 -1.72
CA VAL A 120 3.49 -6.57 -0.95
C VAL A 120 1.99 -6.70 -0.74
N VAL A 121 1.58 -6.48 0.51
CA VAL A 121 0.21 -6.23 0.93
C VAL A 121 0.16 -4.80 1.45
N PRO A 122 -0.43 -3.84 0.70
CA PRO A 122 -0.63 -2.50 1.23
C PRO A 122 -1.71 -2.53 2.31
N PHE A 123 -1.43 -1.90 3.44
CA PHE A 123 -2.41 -1.73 4.50
C PHE A 123 -2.93 -0.30 4.46
N TYR A 124 -4.21 -0.14 4.14
CA TYR A 124 -4.91 1.14 4.19
C TYR A 124 -5.74 1.16 5.45
N TRP A 125 -5.53 2.17 6.28
CA TRP A 125 -6.12 2.24 7.61
C TRP A 125 -6.24 3.68 8.06
N GLY A 126 -7.16 3.89 8.98
CA GLY A 126 -7.49 5.20 9.48
C GLY A 126 -8.40 5.12 10.69
N PHE A 127 -8.60 6.28 11.32
CA PHE A 127 -9.56 6.46 12.42
C PHE A 127 -10.79 7.19 11.90
N ARG A 128 -11.98 6.61 12.13
CA ARG A 128 -13.24 7.28 11.81
C ARG A 128 -13.68 8.14 12.97
N GLU A 129 -13.86 9.44 12.73
CA GLU A 129 -14.38 10.38 13.72
C GLU A 129 -15.86 10.11 13.98
N GLU A 130 -16.31 10.42 15.20
CA GLU A 130 -17.72 10.34 15.53
C GLU A 130 -18.49 11.39 14.73
N GLU A 131 -19.61 10.97 14.13
CA GLU A 131 -20.39 11.78 13.18
C GLU A 131 -20.74 13.18 13.70
N GLN A 132 -21.02 13.30 15.01
CA GLN A 132 -21.40 14.56 15.67
C GLN A 132 -20.28 15.61 15.72
N TYR A 133 -19.02 15.19 15.58
CA TYR A 133 -17.86 16.05 15.64
C TYR A 133 -17.23 16.34 14.27
N ILE A 134 -17.79 15.79 13.19
CA ILE A 134 -17.32 16.04 11.83
C ILE A 134 -17.83 17.40 11.35
N ASN A 135 -16.91 18.31 11.09
CA ASN A 135 -17.24 19.56 10.40
C ASN A 135 -17.26 19.32 8.88
N LYS A 136 -18.45 19.35 8.29
CA LYS A 136 -18.68 19.16 6.84
C LYS A 136 -18.86 20.46 6.06
N THR A 137 -18.78 21.61 6.74
CA THR A 137 -19.09 22.94 6.20
C THR A 137 -17.83 23.80 6.06
N ALA A 138 -16.65 23.19 5.96
CA ALA A 138 -15.40 23.91 5.78
C ALA A 138 -15.39 24.67 4.44
N ALA A 139 -14.63 25.78 4.40
CA ALA A 139 -14.66 26.75 3.31
C ALA A 139 -14.22 26.17 1.95
N HIS A 140 -13.35 25.16 1.93
CA HIS A 140 -12.88 24.52 0.71
C HIS A 140 -13.54 23.16 0.47
N GLY A 141 -14.66 22.90 1.15
CA GLY A 141 -15.44 21.68 1.05
C GLY A 141 -14.75 20.46 1.66
N GLU A 142 -13.63 20.60 2.36
CA GLU A 142 -13.00 19.54 3.14
C GLU A 142 -13.85 19.14 4.34
N TRP A 143 -13.69 17.90 4.80
CA TRP A 143 -14.25 17.49 6.08
C TRP A 143 -13.16 17.58 7.13
N LEU A 144 -13.48 18.07 8.32
CA LEU A 144 -12.52 18.23 9.41
C LEU A 144 -13.00 17.50 10.67
N ASP A 145 -12.06 16.96 11.44
CA ASP A 145 -12.34 16.42 12.78
C ASP A 145 -12.47 17.54 13.83
N ARG A 146 -12.74 17.14 15.09
CA ARG A 146 -12.86 18.08 16.23
C ARG A 146 -11.61 18.92 16.49
N ASN A 147 -10.47 18.52 15.94
CA ASN A 147 -9.17 19.15 16.10
C ASN A 147 -8.73 19.91 14.84
N GLY A 148 -9.58 19.99 13.81
CA GLY A 148 -9.28 20.69 12.56
C GLY A 148 -8.39 19.90 11.59
N ASN A 149 -8.19 18.59 11.79
CA ASN A 149 -7.46 17.77 10.81
C ASN A 149 -8.37 17.39 9.65
N ARG A 150 -7.80 17.34 8.44
CA ARG A 150 -8.49 16.86 7.24
C ARG A 150 -8.93 15.40 7.39
N LEU A 151 -10.19 15.15 7.09
CA LEU A 151 -10.82 13.85 6.94
C LEU A 151 -11.18 13.62 5.46
N ASP A 152 -11.25 12.35 5.08
CA ASP A 152 -11.86 11.96 3.83
C ASP A 152 -13.40 12.16 3.87
N LYS A 153 -14.06 11.88 2.74
CA LYS A 153 -15.52 11.94 2.62
C LYS A 153 -16.28 10.81 3.31
N SER A 154 -15.58 9.88 3.96
CA SER A 154 -16.17 8.88 4.85
C SER A 154 -16.07 9.27 6.33
N GLY A 155 -15.44 10.41 6.64
CA GLY A 155 -15.19 10.87 8.00
C GLY A 155 -13.97 10.21 8.64
N THR A 156 -13.06 9.69 7.82
CA THR A 156 -11.88 8.93 8.24
C THR A 156 -10.62 9.77 8.09
N LYS A 157 -9.79 9.75 9.12
CA LYS A 157 -8.42 10.25 9.12
C LYS A 157 -7.49 9.10 8.74
N GLU A 158 -6.84 9.20 7.59
CA GLU A 158 -5.92 8.16 7.13
C GLU A 158 -4.64 8.15 8.00
N GLY A 159 -3.90 7.04 7.98
CA GLY A 159 -2.63 6.91 8.73
C GLY A 159 -2.78 6.44 10.18
N GLY A 160 -4.01 6.23 10.64
CA GLY A 160 -4.33 5.64 11.95
C GLY A 160 -3.79 6.41 13.16
N GLN A 161 -3.63 5.74 14.30
CA GLN A 161 -3.16 6.34 15.56
C GLN A 161 -1.66 6.70 15.56
N PHE A 162 -0.90 6.39 14.51
CA PHE A 162 0.56 6.60 14.47
C PHE A 162 0.91 8.04 14.08
N VAL A 163 0.35 9.00 14.82
CA VAL A 163 0.64 10.42 14.60
C VAL A 163 2.16 10.65 14.74
N ASN A 164 2.74 11.36 13.78
CA ASN A 164 4.14 11.86 13.81
C ASN A 164 5.30 10.88 13.57
N ALA A 165 5.07 9.66 13.06
CA ALA A 165 6.17 8.74 12.70
C ALA A 165 7.18 8.54 13.86
N THR A 166 6.71 8.53 15.11
CA THR A 166 7.56 8.20 16.25
C THR A 166 7.93 6.72 16.21
N THR A 167 9.15 6.39 16.61
CA THR A 167 9.68 5.01 16.65
C THR A 167 9.50 4.35 18.01
N ASN A 168 8.95 5.05 19.00
CA ASN A 168 8.71 4.49 20.33
C ASN A 168 7.21 4.35 20.61
N LEU A 169 6.82 3.22 21.19
CA LEU A 169 5.43 2.93 21.49
C LEU A 169 4.80 3.99 22.41
N PRO A 170 5.35 4.34 23.59
CA PRO A 170 4.69 5.26 24.52
C PRO A 170 4.28 6.61 23.91
N ASP A 171 5.11 7.19 23.04
CA ASP A 171 4.79 8.45 22.36
C ASP A 171 3.68 8.28 21.31
N MET A 172 3.42 7.07 20.81
CA MET A 172 2.30 6.76 19.91
C MET A 172 0.94 6.84 20.62
N TRP A 173 0.88 6.62 21.94
CA TRP A 173 -0.36 6.79 22.74
C TRP A 173 -0.29 7.99 23.70
N GLY A 174 0.80 8.76 23.64
CA GLY A 174 0.97 9.98 24.40
C GLY A 174 0.05 11.10 23.90
N GLN A 175 -0.02 12.19 24.65
CA GLN A 175 -0.84 13.36 24.27
C GLN A 175 -0.32 14.11 23.02
N GLY A 176 0.71 13.60 22.35
CA GLY A 176 1.39 14.25 21.22
C GLY A 176 2.36 15.35 21.66
N PHE A 177 2.81 16.15 20.70
CA PHE A 177 3.70 17.29 20.96
C PHE A 177 2.97 18.35 21.78
N ASN A 178 3.43 18.58 23.01
CA ASN A 178 2.97 19.69 23.82
C ASN A 178 3.74 20.95 23.39
N GLY A 179 3.07 21.86 22.68
CA GLY A 179 3.61 23.17 22.31
C GLY A 179 3.88 24.10 23.48
N LYS A 180 3.94 23.60 24.72
CA LYS A 180 4.23 24.38 25.93
C LYS A 180 5.61 24.05 26.49
N LEU A 181 6.50 25.03 26.51
CA LEU A 181 7.72 25.03 27.29
C LEU A 181 7.35 24.89 28.78
N PHE A 182 7.95 23.91 29.45
CA PHE A 182 7.63 23.53 30.84
C PHE A 182 6.17 23.12 31.11
N GLY A 183 5.37 22.83 30.07
CA GLY A 183 3.97 22.40 30.23
C GLY A 183 2.96 23.52 30.49
N PHE A 184 3.40 24.77 30.64
CA PHE A 184 2.52 25.92 30.86
C PHE A 184 2.85 27.17 30.03
N ILE A 185 4.05 27.29 29.45
CA ILE A 185 4.43 28.45 28.63
C ILE A 185 4.27 28.09 27.15
N SER A 186 3.33 28.67 26.42
CA SER A 186 3.21 28.41 24.96
C SER A 186 4.51 28.78 24.23
N LEU A 187 5.00 27.91 23.32
CA LEU A 187 6.12 28.22 22.42
C LEU A 187 5.80 29.38 21.47
N ASP A 188 4.52 29.63 21.18
CA ASP A 188 4.06 30.77 20.37
C ASP A 188 4.46 32.12 20.98
N TRP A 189 4.72 32.14 22.30
CA TRP A 189 5.20 33.33 23.00
C TRP A 189 6.60 33.75 22.52
N PHE A 190 7.44 32.79 22.11
CA PHE A 190 8.79 33.05 21.60
C PHE A 190 8.88 33.03 20.08
N GLY A 191 7.94 32.37 19.40
CA GLY A 191 7.95 32.18 17.94
C GLY A 191 7.47 33.39 17.12
N GLY A 192 6.73 34.32 17.74
CA GLY A 192 6.11 35.44 17.03
C GLY A 192 4.98 34.99 16.10
N THR A 193 4.03 35.88 15.85
CA THR A 193 2.94 35.65 14.90
C THR A 193 3.52 35.54 13.50
N MET A 194 3.46 34.36 12.88
CA MET A 194 3.69 34.26 11.44
C MET A 194 2.54 34.98 10.72
N THR A 195 2.87 36.09 10.05
CA THR A 195 2.03 36.77 9.06
C THR A 195 1.83 35.89 7.83
#